data_AF-A0A933BWC4-F1
#
_entry.id   AF-A0A933BWC4-F1
#
_cell.length_a   1.000
_cell.length_b   1.000
_cell.length_c   1.000
_cell.angle_alpha   90.00
_cell.angle_beta   90.00
_cell.angle_gamma   90.00
#
_symmetry.space_group_name_H-M   'P 1'
#
loop_
_entity.id
_entity.type
_entity.pdbx_description
1 polymer ?
#
loop_
_entity_poly.entity_id
_entity_poly.type
_entity_poly.pdbx_seq_one_letter_code
_entity_poly.pdbx_strand_id
1 'polypeptide(L)'
;FAAAFKAHPYGHPVIGWLEDIRQLGREDLARHYRTHYVPNNAVVVAVGAFDREALFARIRETFGRIPRGPDVPPVRSVEPPQEGERRVFVKREAKLPFVFAGYHTPAFAHADAFALEVLASVLADGKSSRLHRSLVYEQQMALYAGAYYDRVSADPSLLYVYAAALPGKGGDAVEKALYAEVERLQREPVGERELEKAKNQLEADFLLSQDSIFSLARQIATYEMVASWRDWERYVPGVRAVTAADVQRVARTYLTPDNRTVGILVPQPAKE
;
A
#
# COMPACT_ATOMS: atom_id res chain seq x y z
N PHE A 1 -8.00 3.14 6.38
CA PHE A 1 -8.59 3.67 5.13
C PHE A 1 -9.86 4.48 5.41
N ALA A 2 -11.01 3.90 5.76
CA ALA A 2 -12.26 4.67 5.96
C ALA A 2 -12.19 5.87 6.92
N ALA A 3 -11.40 5.81 7.99
CA ALA A 3 -11.20 6.95 8.89
C ALA A 3 -10.12 7.94 8.41
N ALA A 4 -9.23 7.49 7.53
CA ALA A 4 -8.12 8.28 7.00
C ALA A 4 -8.59 9.14 5.81
N PHE A 5 -9.43 8.60 4.95
CA PHE A 5 -10.01 9.33 3.82
C PHE A 5 -11.44 9.78 4.14
N LYS A 6 -11.69 11.10 4.14
CA LYS A 6 -13.00 11.71 4.35
C LYS A 6 -13.75 11.99 3.06
N ALA A 7 -13.03 12.26 1.98
CA ALA A 7 -13.62 12.66 0.70
C ALA A 7 -13.21 11.72 -0.45
N HIS A 8 -12.00 11.17 -0.41
CA HIS A 8 -11.52 10.28 -1.48
C HIS A 8 -12.18 8.89 -1.42
N PRO A 9 -12.48 8.25 -2.56
CA PRO A 9 -13.17 6.95 -2.59
C PRO A 9 -12.36 5.81 -1.96
N TYR A 10 -11.04 5.99 -1.76
CA TYR A 10 -10.20 5.06 -1.00
C TYR A 10 -10.65 4.87 0.46
N GLY A 11 -11.53 5.74 0.97
CA GLY A 11 -12.21 5.51 2.25
C GLY A 11 -13.21 4.35 2.20
N HIS A 12 -13.70 3.97 1.03
CA HIS A 12 -14.69 2.90 0.90
C HIS A 12 -13.99 1.53 0.87
N PRO A 13 -14.44 0.55 1.66
CA PRO A 13 -13.92 -0.82 1.57
C PRO A 13 -14.25 -1.39 0.19
N VAL A 14 -13.32 -2.15 -0.40
CA VAL A 14 -13.49 -2.73 -1.75
C VAL A 14 -14.76 -3.58 -1.87
N ILE A 15 -15.12 -4.30 -0.81
CA ILE A 15 -16.35 -5.11 -0.77
C ILE A 15 -17.63 -4.26 -0.66
N GLY A 16 -17.52 -2.98 -0.30
CA GLY A 16 -18.62 -2.08 0.00
C GLY A 16 -19.08 -2.13 1.46
N TRP A 17 -19.97 -1.22 1.83
CA TRP A 17 -20.63 -1.24 3.13
C TRP A 17 -21.78 -2.26 3.12
N LEU A 18 -22.01 -2.93 4.26
CA LEU A 18 -23.00 -4.01 4.33
C LEU A 18 -24.40 -3.57 3.88
N GLU A 19 -24.80 -2.34 4.21
CA GLU A 19 -26.10 -1.82 3.83
C GLU A 19 -26.20 -1.55 2.32
N ASP A 20 -25.14 -1.02 1.71
CA ASP A 20 -25.07 -0.86 0.25
C ASP A 20 -25.16 -2.23 -0.44
N ILE A 21 -24.46 -3.25 0.07
CA ILE A 21 -24.47 -4.61 -0.48
C ILE A 21 -25.89 -5.20 -0.45
N ARG A 22 -26.66 -4.95 0.62
CA ARG A 22 -28.05 -5.43 0.74
C ARG A 22 -29.01 -4.75 -0.23
N GLN A 23 -28.71 -3.52 -0.63
CA GLN A 23 -29.55 -2.71 -1.50
C GLN A 23 -29.17 -2.81 -2.98
N LEU A 24 -27.98 -3.34 -3.30
CA LEU A 24 -27.52 -3.53 -4.67
C LEU A 24 -28.51 -4.38 -5.50
N GLY A 25 -29.03 -3.77 -6.57
CA GLY A 25 -29.89 -4.44 -7.54
C GLY A 25 -29.14 -4.87 -8.81
N ARG A 26 -29.79 -5.72 -9.61
CA ARG A 26 -29.28 -6.12 -10.94
C ARG A 26 -28.98 -4.92 -11.84
N GLU A 27 -29.81 -3.87 -11.78
CA GLU A 27 -29.63 -2.69 -12.63
C GLU A 27 -28.39 -1.88 -12.23
N ASP A 28 -28.03 -1.84 -10.95
CA ASP A 28 -26.80 -1.20 -10.49
C ASP A 28 -25.56 -1.91 -11.04
N LEU A 29 -25.56 -3.24 -10.99
CA LEU A 29 -24.49 -4.07 -11.56
C LEU A 29 -24.41 -3.91 -13.08
N ALA A 30 -25.55 -3.92 -13.77
CA ALA A 30 -25.60 -3.72 -15.22
C ALA A 30 -25.09 -2.33 -15.62
N ARG A 31 -25.47 -1.29 -14.87
CA ARG A 31 -24.98 0.07 -15.06
C ARG A 31 -23.48 0.17 -14.82
N HIS A 32 -22.96 -0.42 -13.75
CA HIS A 32 -21.52 -0.46 -13.48
C HIS A 32 -20.75 -1.15 -14.62
N TYR A 33 -21.22 -2.32 -15.07
CA TYR A 33 -20.64 -3.04 -16.19
C TYR A 33 -20.61 -2.18 -17.47
N ARG A 34 -21.75 -1.62 -17.89
CA ARG A 34 -21.83 -0.79 -19.10
C ARG A 34 -20.97 0.48 -19.02
N THR A 35 -20.76 1.01 -17.82
CA THR A 35 -19.98 2.23 -17.60
C THR A 35 -18.48 1.95 -17.64
N HIS A 36 -18.02 0.87 -16.98
CA HIS A 36 -16.59 0.67 -16.73
C HIS A 36 -15.94 -0.43 -17.58
N TYR A 37 -16.70 -1.40 -18.10
CA TYR A 37 -16.20 -2.53 -18.89
C TYR A 37 -16.26 -2.21 -20.39
N VAL A 38 -15.51 -1.20 -20.81
CA VAL A 38 -15.42 -0.74 -22.20
C VAL A 38 -14.00 -0.93 -22.75
N PRO A 39 -13.80 -1.22 -24.04
CA PRO A 39 -12.46 -1.52 -24.59
C PRO A 39 -11.43 -0.39 -24.42
N ASN A 40 -11.90 0.86 -24.41
CA ASN A 40 -11.07 2.05 -24.15
C ASN A 40 -10.67 2.23 -22.67
N ASN A 41 -11.07 1.32 -21.78
CA ASN A 41 -10.72 1.28 -20.36
C ASN A 41 -10.18 -0.10 -19.95
N ALA A 42 -9.60 -0.85 -20.89
CA ALA A 42 -9.07 -2.18 -20.65
C ALA A 42 -7.66 -2.34 -21.24
N VAL A 43 -6.80 -3.06 -20.53
CA VAL A 43 -5.46 -3.43 -20.99
C VAL A 43 -5.34 -4.95 -21.00
N VAL A 44 -4.91 -5.50 -22.12
CA VAL A 44 -4.60 -6.94 -22.24
C VAL A 44 -3.08 -7.10 -22.17
N VAL A 45 -2.61 -7.86 -21.18
CA VAL A 45 -1.20 -8.20 -21.01
C VAL A 45 -1.00 -9.68 -21.26
N ALA A 46 -0.01 -10.02 -22.10
CA ALA A 46 0.37 -11.40 -22.38
C ALA A 46 1.87 -11.57 -22.13
N VAL A 47 2.22 -12.58 -21.33
CA VAL A 47 3.60 -12.94 -20.98
C VAL A 47 3.73 -14.45 -21.07
N GLY A 48 4.71 -14.95 -21.82
CA GLY A 48 4.96 -16.38 -22.00
C GLY A 48 5.46 -16.72 -23.40
N ALA A 49 5.40 -18.01 -23.73
CA ALA A 49 5.82 -18.51 -25.03
C ALA A 49 4.66 -18.44 -26.04
N PHE A 50 4.68 -17.45 -26.92
CA PHE A 50 3.74 -17.32 -28.03
C PHE A 50 4.38 -16.58 -29.20
N ASP A 51 3.86 -16.83 -30.41
CA ASP A 51 4.16 -15.97 -31.55
C ASP A 51 3.41 -14.64 -31.42
N ARG A 52 4.15 -13.54 -31.47
CA ARG A 52 3.61 -12.20 -31.27
C ARG A 52 2.56 -11.86 -32.32
N GLU A 53 2.88 -12.04 -33.60
CA GLU A 53 2.01 -11.59 -34.69
C GLU A 53 0.69 -12.39 -34.72
N ALA A 54 0.77 -13.72 -34.50
CA ALA A 54 -0.40 -14.58 -34.38
C ALA A 54 -1.29 -14.20 -33.18
N LEU A 55 -0.69 -13.92 -32.02
CA LEU A 55 -1.45 -13.49 -30.84
C LEU A 55 -2.11 -12.13 -31.07
N PHE A 56 -1.38 -11.16 -31.62
CA PHE A 56 -1.92 -9.84 -31.95
C PHE A 56 -3.06 -9.93 -32.97
N ALA A 57 -2.94 -10.78 -33.99
CA ALA A 57 -4.02 -11.03 -34.95
C ALA A 57 -5.27 -11.55 -34.26
N ARG A 58 -5.13 -12.54 -33.36
CA ARG A 58 -6.25 -13.12 -32.61
C ARG A 58 -6.89 -12.14 -31.63
N ILE A 59 -6.10 -11.30 -30.97
CA ILE A 59 -6.60 -10.22 -30.10
C ILE A 59 -7.41 -9.21 -30.92
N ARG A 60 -6.89 -8.77 -32.07
CA ARG A 60 -7.62 -7.85 -32.97
C ARG A 60 -8.91 -8.47 -33.48
N GLU A 61 -8.89 -9.74 -33.86
CA GLU A 61 -10.08 -10.43 -34.33
C GLU A 61 -11.16 -10.56 -33.24
N THR A 62 -10.73 -10.83 -32.01
CA THR A 62 -11.64 -11.11 -30.89
C THR A 62 -12.13 -9.83 -30.22
N PHE A 63 -11.21 -8.99 -29.74
CA PHE A 63 -11.53 -7.79 -28.97
C PHE A 63 -11.63 -6.54 -29.84
N GLY A 64 -10.93 -6.48 -30.97
CA GLY A 64 -10.94 -5.32 -31.87
C GLY A 64 -12.29 -5.10 -32.59
N ARG A 65 -13.17 -6.10 -32.60
CA ARG A 65 -14.56 -5.96 -33.08
C ARG A 65 -15.49 -5.30 -32.07
N ILE A 66 -15.09 -5.19 -30.80
CA ILE A 66 -15.90 -4.55 -29.77
C ILE A 66 -15.79 -3.02 -29.96
N PRO A 67 -16.91 -2.31 -30.18
CA PRO A 67 -16.86 -0.87 -30.38
C PRO A 67 -16.32 -0.15 -29.14
N ARG A 68 -15.62 0.96 -29.35
CA ARG A 68 -15.24 1.88 -28.27
C ARG A 68 -16.50 2.29 -27.50
N GLY A 69 -16.44 2.24 -26.17
CA GLY A 69 -17.51 2.72 -25.31
C GLY A 69 -17.36 4.20 -24.95
N PRO A 70 -18.30 4.74 -24.15
CA PRO A 70 -18.14 6.07 -23.57
C PRO A 70 -16.86 6.20 -22.75
N ASP A 71 -16.40 7.43 -22.55
CA ASP A 71 -15.28 7.68 -21.64
C ASP A 71 -15.70 7.44 -20.20
N VAL A 72 -14.87 6.70 -19.46
CA VAL A 72 -15.14 6.38 -18.06
C VAL A 72 -14.99 7.64 -17.22
N PRO A 73 -15.96 7.98 -16.35
CA PRO A 73 -15.86 9.14 -15.50
C PRO A 73 -14.61 9.06 -14.61
N PRO A 74 -13.74 10.08 -14.60
CA PRO A 74 -12.58 10.09 -13.72
C PRO A 74 -13.01 10.30 -12.26
N VAL A 75 -12.20 9.81 -11.33
CA VAL A 75 -12.31 10.22 -9.93
C VAL A 75 -11.92 11.70 -9.83
N ARG A 76 -12.83 12.53 -9.32
CA ARG A 76 -12.62 13.98 -9.18
C ARG A 76 -12.44 14.42 -7.74
N SER A 77 -12.81 13.59 -6.78
CA SER A 77 -12.63 13.89 -5.36
C SER A 77 -11.14 13.87 -5.04
N VAL A 78 -10.71 14.87 -4.29
CA VAL A 78 -9.35 14.98 -3.75
C VAL A 78 -9.47 14.93 -2.24
N GLU A 79 -8.65 14.12 -1.58
CA GLU A 79 -8.61 14.10 -0.12
C GLU A 79 -8.03 15.43 0.39
N PRO A 80 -8.74 16.18 1.26
CA PRO A 80 -8.15 17.35 1.89
C PRO A 80 -6.98 16.94 2.80
N PRO A 81 -5.97 17.80 2.98
CA PRO A 81 -4.92 17.56 3.96
C PRO A 81 -5.50 17.21 5.33
N GLN A 82 -4.88 16.24 6.00
CA GLN A 82 -5.23 15.92 7.37
C GLN A 82 -4.53 16.92 8.31
N GLU A 83 -5.31 17.58 9.18
CA GLU A 83 -4.83 18.64 10.09
C GLU A 83 -4.82 18.21 11.57
N GLY A 84 -4.73 16.90 11.83
CA GLY A 84 -4.81 16.39 13.20
C GLY A 84 -5.00 14.89 13.26
N GLU A 85 -4.48 14.27 14.32
CA GLU A 85 -4.61 12.82 14.53
C GLU A 85 -6.07 12.38 14.59
N ARG A 86 -6.38 11.28 13.90
CA ARG A 86 -7.69 10.62 13.95
C ARG A 86 -7.55 9.26 14.61
N ARG A 87 -8.49 8.88 15.46
CA ARG A 87 -8.44 7.60 16.19
C ARG A 87 -9.74 6.82 16.02
N VAL A 88 -9.62 5.52 15.76
CA VAL A 88 -10.76 4.59 15.78
C VAL A 88 -10.46 3.38 16.65
N PHE A 89 -11.45 2.98 17.44
CA PHE A 89 -11.39 1.78 18.26
C PHE A 89 -12.42 0.78 17.75
N VAL A 90 -11.95 -0.42 17.40
CA VAL A 90 -12.79 -1.47 16.84
C VAL A 90 -12.85 -2.64 17.82
N LYS A 91 -14.00 -2.82 18.46
CA LYS A 91 -14.26 -3.97 19.34
C LYS A 91 -14.72 -5.17 18.51
N ARG A 92 -13.94 -6.26 18.50
CA ARG A 92 -14.24 -7.50 17.77
C ARG A 92 -13.73 -8.71 18.51
N GLU A 93 -14.33 -9.87 18.24
CA GLU A 93 -13.82 -11.15 18.70
C GLU A 93 -12.42 -11.38 18.12
N ALA A 94 -11.43 -11.43 19.00
CA ALA A 94 -10.03 -11.62 18.65
C ALA A 94 -9.26 -12.10 19.89
N LYS A 95 -8.05 -12.62 19.67
CA LYS A 95 -7.17 -13.05 20.77
C LYS A 95 -6.22 -11.95 21.23
N LEU A 96 -5.76 -11.09 20.32
CA LEU A 96 -4.69 -10.12 20.57
C LEU A 96 -5.14 -8.71 20.15
N PRO A 97 -4.79 -7.67 20.91
CA PRO A 97 -4.93 -6.30 20.46
C PRO A 97 -4.09 -6.05 19.21
N PHE A 98 -4.59 -5.19 18.33
CA PHE A 98 -3.90 -4.84 17.10
C PHE A 98 -3.87 -3.33 16.93
N VAL A 99 -2.71 -2.78 16.60
CA VAL A 99 -2.54 -1.34 16.37
C VAL A 99 -2.12 -1.11 14.94
N PHE A 100 -2.79 -0.18 14.26
CA PHE A 100 -2.42 0.39 12.98
C PHE A 100 -2.23 1.91 13.13
N ALA A 101 -1.20 2.46 12.52
CA ALA A 101 -1.01 3.90 12.36
C ALA A 101 -0.67 4.20 10.90
N GLY A 102 -1.62 4.77 10.18
CA GLY A 102 -1.47 5.16 8.77
C GLY A 102 -1.24 6.65 8.59
N TYR A 103 -0.40 7.00 7.64
CA TYR A 103 0.00 8.35 7.29
C TYR A 103 -0.25 8.59 5.81
N HIS A 104 -0.86 9.73 5.44
CA HIS A 104 -1.05 10.01 4.01
C HIS A 104 0.28 10.21 3.30
N THR A 105 0.39 9.60 2.13
CA THR A 105 1.56 9.65 1.27
C THR A 105 1.14 10.02 -0.15
N PRO A 106 2.05 10.59 -0.95
CA PRO A 106 1.75 10.97 -2.32
C PRO A 106 1.58 9.74 -3.23
N ALA A 107 1.00 9.97 -4.40
CA ALA A 107 0.82 8.97 -5.45
C ALA A 107 2.15 8.54 -6.10
N PHE A 108 2.08 7.50 -6.94
CA PHE A 108 3.22 6.85 -7.62
C PHE A 108 4.22 7.79 -8.28
N ALA A 109 3.76 8.84 -8.98
CA ALA A 109 4.61 9.71 -9.79
C ALA A 109 5.44 10.71 -8.97
N HIS A 110 5.23 10.79 -7.65
CA HIS A 110 5.91 11.75 -6.79
C HIS A 110 7.37 11.37 -6.53
N ALA A 111 8.27 12.37 -6.48
CA ALA A 111 9.71 12.15 -6.30
C ALA A 111 10.06 11.42 -4.98
N ASP A 112 9.21 11.55 -3.97
CA ASP A 112 9.40 10.92 -2.65
C ASP A 112 9.01 9.43 -2.61
N ALA A 113 8.37 8.91 -3.66
CA ALA A 113 7.81 7.56 -3.66
C ALA A 113 8.87 6.48 -3.37
N PHE A 114 10.06 6.58 -3.99
CA PHE A 114 11.16 5.66 -3.72
C PHE A 114 11.72 5.79 -2.29
N ALA A 115 11.83 7.02 -1.78
CA ALA A 115 12.31 7.25 -0.42
C ALA A 115 11.33 6.69 0.64
N LEU A 116 10.02 6.77 0.37
CA LEU A 116 8.97 6.18 1.22
C LEU A 116 8.99 4.65 1.19
N GLU A 117 9.25 4.03 0.04
CA GLU A 117 9.40 2.57 -0.08
C GLU A 117 10.64 2.07 0.67
N VAL A 118 11.78 2.73 0.48
CA VAL A 118 13.01 2.41 1.24
C VAL A 118 12.82 2.64 2.74
N LEU A 119 12.11 3.72 3.13
CA LEU A 119 11.74 3.95 4.53
C LEU A 119 10.94 2.79 5.13
N ALA A 120 9.92 2.30 4.40
CA ALA A 120 9.09 1.19 4.86
C ALA A 120 9.93 -0.09 5.02
N SER A 121 10.83 -0.35 4.07
CA SER A 121 11.76 -1.49 4.11
C SER A 121 12.71 -1.41 5.33
N VAL A 122 13.29 -0.24 5.62
CA VAL A 122 14.13 -0.04 6.83
C VAL A 122 13.35 -0.35 8.11
N LEU A 123 12.07 0.05 8.17
CA LEU A 123 11.22 -0.20 9.34
C LEU A 123 10.84 -1.67 9.49
N ALA A 124 10.57 -2.39 8.40
CA ALA A 124 9.83 -3.65 8.44
C ALA A 124 10.55 -4.89 7.88
N ASP A 125 11.46 -4.74 6.92
CA ASP A 125 11.93 -5.89 6.13
C ASP A 125 13.00 -6.72 6.83
N GLY A 126 12.66 -8.00 7.02
CA GLY A 126 13.49 -9.00 7.66
C GLY A 126 13.52 -8.88 9.20
N LYS A 127 14.11 -9.90 9.84
CA LYS A 127 14.18 -9.96 11.32
C LYS A 127 15.11 -8.91 11.94
N SER A 128 15.95 -8.27 11.13
CA SER A 128 16.85 -7.21 11.55
C SER A 128 16.29 -5.80 11.29
N SER A 129 15.05 -5.67 10.83
CA SER A 129 14.37 -4.37 10.70
C SER A 129 14.14 -3.72 12.05
N ARG A 130 13.99 -2.38 12.07
CA ARG A 130 13.86 -1.62 13.32
C ARG A 130 12.66 -2.07 14.15
N LEU A 131 11.50 -2.23 13.52
CA LEU A 131 10.27 -2.63 14.22
C LEU A 131 10.36 -4.06 14.76
N HIS A 132 10.88 -5.01 13.98
CA HIS A 132 11.02 -6.39 14.44
C HIS A 132 12.02 -6.48 15.60
N ARG A 133 13.21 -5.89 15.43
CA ARG A 133 14.26 -5.92 16.44
C ARG A 133 13.78 -5.30 17.76
N SER A 134 13.19 -4.11 17.70
CA SER A 134 12.77 -3.38 18.90
C SER A 134 11.53 -4.02 19.55
N LEU A 135 10.41 -4.15 18.83
CA LEU A 135 9.13 -4.52 19.45
C LEU A 135 8.99 -6.04 19.67
N VAL A 136 9.60 -6.87 18.82
CA VAL A 136 9.45 -8.33 18.89
C VAL A 136 10.60 -8.96 19.67
N TYR A 137 11.85 -8.62 19.34
CA TYR A 137 13.02 -9.27 19.93
C TYR A 137 13.46 -8.65 21.26
N GLU A 138 13.69 -7.34 21.30
CA GLU A 138 14.26 -6.65 22.48
C GLU A 138 13.21 -6.41 23.57
N GLN A 139 12.09 -5.77 23.22
CA GLN A 139 11.06 -5.39 24.21
C GLN A 139 10.03 -6.49 24.47
N GLN A 140 9.94 -7.49 23.59
CA GLN A 140 8.95 -8.58 23.65
C GLN A 140 7.52 -8.06 23.90
N MET A 141 7.15 -6.99 23.19
CA MET A 141 5.84 -6.34 23.29
C MET A 141 4.86 -6.82 22.21
N ALA A 142 5.37 -7.19 21.04
CA ALA A 142 4.57 -7.57 19.90
C ALA A 142 4.89 -8.98 19.43
N LEU A 143 3.85 -9.70 18.98
CA LEU A 143 4.00 -10.99 18.28
C LEU A 143 4.63 -10.76 16.90
N TYR A 144 4.21 -9.68 16.24
CA TYR A 144 4.83 -9.15 15.04
C TYR A 144 4.60 -7.64 14.96
N ALA A 145 5.53 -6.94 14.33
CA ALA A 145 5.44 -5.53 14.01
C ALA A 145 5.98 -5.33 12.58
N GLY A 146 5.42 -4.37 11.86
CA GLY A 146 5.78 -4.12 10.47
C GLY A 146 5.30 -2.77 9.95
N ALA A 147 5.64 -2.50 8.70
CA ALA A 147 5.24 -1.33 7.96
C ALA A 147 4.87 -1.77 6.54
N TYR A 148 4.00 -1.00 5.90
CA TYR A 148 3.61 -1.24 4.52
C TYR A 148 3.42 0.09 3.80
N TYR A 149 3.89 0.12 2.57
CA TYR A 149 3.68 1.21 1.63
C TYR A 149 3.54 0.59 0.23
N ASP A 150 2.42 0.88 -0.44
CA ASP A 150 2.26 0.54 -1.85
C ASP A 150 2.68 1.74 -2.70
N ARG A 151 3.83 1.61 -3.36
CA ARG A 151 4.33 2.67 -4.23
C ARG A 151 3.44 2.87 -5.47
N VAL A 152 2.82 1.80 -5.98
CA VAL A 152 2.10 1.84 -7.27
C VAL A 152 0.62 2.18 -7.06
N SER A 153 0.39 3.40 -6.57
CA SER A 153 -0.93 3.98 -6.34
C SER A 153 -1.25 5.07 -7.37
N ALA A 154 -2.47 5.05 -7.91
CA ALA A 154 -2.97 6.06 -8.85
C ALA A 154 -3.16 7.42 -8.18
N ASP A 155 -3.68 7.42 -6.95
CA ASP A 155 -3.94 8.61 -6.14
C ASP A 155 -3.15 8.53 -4.81
N PRO A 156 -3.02 9.66 -4.08
CA PRO A 156 -2.42 9.66 -2.75
C PRO A 156 -3.01 8.56 -1.85
N SER A 157 -2.14 7.83 -1.16
CA SER A 157 -2.48 6.62 -0.41
C SER A 157 -1.97 6.72 1.03
N LEU A 158 -1.77 5.58 1.69
CA LEU A 158 -1.22 5.50 3.05
C LEU A 158 0.09 4.71 3.06
N LEU A 159 1.06 5.20 3.82
CA LEU A 159 2.06 4.34 4.47
C LEU A 159 1.55 4.04 5.87
N TYR A 160 1.59 2.79 6.32
CA TYR A 160 1.17 2.46 7.68
C TYR A 160 2.17 1.56 8.40
N VAL A 161 2.32 1.79 9.70
CA VAL A 161 3.02 0.90 10.63
C VAL A 161 1.99 0.19 11.50
N TYR A 162 2.31 -1.02 11.93
CA TYR A 162 1.38 -1.85 12.67
C TYR A 162 2.08 -2.86 13.59
N ALA A 163 1.34 -3.34 14.59
CA ALA A 163 1.78 -4.41 15.46
C ALA A 163 0.61 -5.17 16.09
N ALA A 164 0.79 -6.49 16.26
CA ALA A 164 -0.04 -7.32 17.13
C ALA A 164 0.59 -7.41 18.52
N ALA A 165 -0.11 -6.95 19.55
CA ALA A 165 0.39 -7.02 20.92
C ALA A 165 0.47 -8.48 21.42
N LEU A 166 1.47 -8.81 22.22
CA LEU A 166 1.49 -10.08 22.96
C LEU A 166 0.44 -10.08 24.08
N PRO A 167 -0.04 -11.25 24.54
CA PRO A 167 -0.94 -11.35 25.69
C PRO A 167 -0.38 -10.60 26.91
N GLY A 168 -1.23 -9.81 27.58
CA GLY A 168 -0.83 -8.99 28.74
C GLY A 168 -0.08 -7.71 28.40
N LYS A 169 0.26 -7.45 27.13
CA LYS A 169 0.76 -6.15 26.66
C LYS A 169 -0.42 -5.31 26.18
N GLY A 170 -0.62 -4.15 26.79
CA GLY A 170 -1.71 -3.23 26.42
C GLY A 170 -1.47 -2.61 25.04
N GLY A 171 -2.55 -2.37 24.28
CA GLY A 171 -2.48 -1.73 22.96
C GLY A 171 -1.78 -0.38 23.01
N ASP A 172 -2.05 0.44 24.01
CA ASP A 172 -1.44 1.76 24.21
C ASP A 172 0.08 1.69 24.41
N ALA A 173 0.59 0.64 25.05
CA ALA A 173 2.03 0.46 25.25
C ALA A 173 2.72 0.10 23.93
N VAL A 174 2.11 -0.79 23.14
CA VAL A 174 2.61 -1.18 21.81
C VAL A 174 2.54 0.00 20.84
N GLU A 175 1.48 0.79 20.90
CA GLU A 175 1.33 2.03 20.13
C GLU A 175 2.48 3.01 20.42
N LYS A 176 2.77 3.26 21.70
CA LYS A 176 3.90 4.13 22.09
C LYS A 176 5.24 3.59 21.58
N ALA A 177 5.44 2.27 21.63
CA ALA A 177 6.66 1.64 21.11
C ALA A 177 6.78 1.79 19.58
N LEU A 178 5.68 1.66 18.83
CA LEU A 178 5.66 1.94 17.39
C LEU A 178 6.07 3.39 17.10
N TYR A 179 5.53 4.35 17.86
CA TYR A 179 5.84 5.77 17.67
C TYR A 179 7.28 6.09 18.01
N ALA A 180 7.82 5.50 19.07
CA ALA A 180 9.22 5.68 19.43
C ALA A 180 10.17 5.28 18.29
N GLU A 181 9.91 4.19 17.56
CA GLU A 181 10.74 3.80 16.42
C GLU A 181 10.57 4.74 15.22
N VAL A 182 9.37 5.24 14.97
CA VAL A 182 9.12 6.27 13.93
C VAL A 182 9.86 7.57 14.27
N GLU A 183 9.75 8.06 15.49
CA GLU A 183 10.44 9.26 15.98
C GLU A 183 11.96 9.09 15.99
N ARG A 184 12.43 7.88 16.27
CA ARG A 184 13.85 7.54 16.19
C ARG A 184 14.34 7.62 14.74
N LEU A 185 13.59 7.11 13.77
CA LEU A 185 13.93 7.25 12.35
C LEU A 185 13.95 8.71 11.89
N GLN A 186 13.09 9.56 12.46
CA GLN A 186 13.10 11.00 12.19
C GLN A 186 14.32 11.71 12.75
N ARG A 187 14.87 11.27 13.89
CA ARG A 187 15.97 11.95 14.60
C ARG A 187 17.35 11.38 14.25
N GLU A 188 17.46 10.07 14.18
CA GLU A 188 18.71 9.36 13.95
C GLU A 188 18.86 9.00 12.47
N PRO A 189 20.00 9.31 11.84
CA PRO A 189 20.24 8.90 10.46
C PRO A 189 20.25 7.37 10.34
N VAL A 190 19.80 6.88 9.19
CA VAL A 190 19.93 5.47 8.82
C VAL A 190 21.40 5.17 8.55
N GLY A 191 21.95 4.15 9.21
CA GLY A 191 23.34 3.74 8.99
C GLY A 191 23.53 3.20 7.57
N GLU A 192 24.72 3.38 6.99
CA GLU A 192 25.02 2.96 5.62
C GLU A 192 24.69 1.48 5.35
N ARG A 193 25.13 0.59 6.25
CA ARG A 193 24.82 -0.85 6.15
C ARG A 193 23.33 -1.17 6.23
N GLU A 194 22.58 -0.41 7.03
CA GLU A 194 21.13 -0.60 7.18
C GLU A 194 20.39 -0.15 5.91
N LEU A 195 20.80 0.99 5.34
CA LEU A 195 20.25 1.52 4.10
C LEU A 195 20.54 0.57 2.93
N GLU A 196 21.80 0.16 2.77
CA GLU A 196 22.20 -0.74 1.68
C GLU A 196 21.51 -2.11 1.80
N LYS A 197 21.31 -2.62 3.03
CA LYS A 197 20.50 -3.83 3.25
C LYS A 197 19.07 -3.65 2.73
N ALA A 198 18.40 -2.55 3.07
CA ALA A 198 17.02 -2.29 2.63
C ALA A 198 16.93 -2.19 1.10
N LYS A 199 17.84 -1.44 0.47
CA LYS A 199 17.91 -1.34 -0.99
C LYS A 199 18.13 -2.70 -1.67
N ASN A 200 19.10 -3.47 -1.17
CA ASN A 200 19.40 -4.80 -1.70
C ASN A 200 18.19 -5.75 -1.58
N GLN A 201 17.43 -5.66 -0.49
CA GLN A 201 16.22 -6.46 -0.30
C GLN A 201 15.15 -6.10 -1.34
N LEU A 202 14.87 -4.80 -1.51
CA LEU A 202 13.90 -4.30 -2.50
C LEU A 202 14.31 -4.68 -3.94
N GLU A 203 15.59 -4.51 -4.28
CA GLU A 203 16.12 -4.92 -5.58
C GLU A 203 15.99 -6.42 -5.80
N ALA A 204 16.35 -7.23 -4.80
CA ALA A 204 16.22 -8.68 -4.88
C ALA A 204 14.77 -9.12 -5.04
N ASP A 205 13.85 -8.57 -4.23
CA ASP A 205 12.42 -8.89 -4.29
C ASP A 205 11.84 -8.52 -5.66
N PHE A 206 12.23 -7.37 -6.20
CA PHE A 206 11.84 -6.96 -7.55
C PHE A 206 12.38 -7.89 -8.64
N LEU A 207 13.67 -8.27 -8.60
CA LEU A 207 14.25 -9.17 -9.59
C LEU A 207 13.66 -10.58 -9.50
N LEU A 208 13.52 -11.12 -8.28
CA LEU A 208 12.96 -12.45 -8.05
C LEU A 208 11.48 -12.53 -8.45
N SER A 209 10.73 -11.43 -8.31
CA SER A 209 9.33 -11.38 -8.73
C SER A 209 9.14 -11.59 -10.24
N GLN A 210 10.19 -11.45 -11.05
CA GLN A 210 10.15 -11.58 -12.51
C GLN A 210 10.27 -13.03 -12.99
N ASP A 211 10.70 -13.95 -12.12
CA ASP A 211 10.84 -15.37 -12.45
C ASP A 211 9.48 -16.02 -12.75
N SER A 212 8.39 -15.44 -12.22
CA SER A 212 7.02 -15.87 -12.50
C SER A 212 6.41 -15.06 -13.65
N ILE A 213 6.01 -15.76 -14.72
CA ILE A 213 5.25 -15.15 -15.84
C ILE A 213 3.96 -14.47 -15.37
N PHE A 214 3.32 -14.99 -14.32
CA PHE A 214 2.12 -14.39 -13.73
C PHE A 214 2.46 -13.10 -13.00
N SER A 215 3.49 -13.11 -12.16
CA SER A 215 3.93 -11.93 -11.42
C SER A 215 4.42 -10.83 -12.36
N LEU A 216 5.13 -11.19 -13.43
CA LEU A 216 5.55 -10.26 -14.47
C LEU A 216 4.37 -9.65 -15.22
N ALA A 217 3.41 -10.47 -15.66
CA ALA A 217 2.19 -9.98 -16.31
C ALA A 217 1.39 -9.03 -15.39
N ARG A 218 1.25 -9.39 -14.12
CA ARG A 218 0.56 -8.57 -13.11
C ARG A 218 1.26 -7.23 -12.93
N GLN A 219 2.59 -7.21 -12.81
CA GLN A 219 3.35 -5.97 -12.66
C GLN A 219 3.19 -5.06 -13.87
N ILE A 220 3.40 -5.58 -15.08
CA ILE A 220 3.20 -4.83 -16.33
C ILE A 220 1.80 -4.20 -16.37
N ALA A 221 0.77 -4.99 -16.03
CA ALA A 221 -0.60 -4.50 -15.98
C ALA A 221 -0.76 -3.39 -14.93
N THR A 222 -0.24 -3.58 -13.71
CA THR A 222 -0.34 -2.57 -12.64
C THR A 222 0.36 -1.26 -13.03
N TYR A 223 1.56 -1.32 -13.61
CA TYR A 223 2.25 -0.13 -14.10
C TYR A 223 1.49 0.56 -15.24
N GLU A 224 0.95 -0.19 -16.20
CA GLU A 224 0.20 0.40 -17.32
C GLU A 224 -1.15 1.01 -16.87
N MET A 225 -1.76 0.48 -15.81
CA MET A 225 -2.99 1.05 -15.25
C MET A 225 -2.77 2.35 -14.47
N VAL A 226 -1.58 2.55 -13.90
CA VAL A 226 -1.27 3.69 -13.02
C VAL A 226 -0.40 4.76 -13.71
N ALA A 227 0.50 4.33 -14.58
CA ALA A 227 1.47 5.16 -15.29
C ALA A 227 1.84 4.51 -16.63
N SER A 228 3.10 4.15 -16.85
CA SER A 228 3.53 3.36 -18.00
C SER A 228 4.23 2.08 -17.57
N TRP A 229 4.00 0.98 -18.30
CA TRP A 229 4.79 -0.25 -18.13
C TRP A 229 6.31 -0.01 -18.23
N ARG A 230 6.76 1.06 -18.89
CA ARG A 230 8.18 1.43 -18.99
C ARG A 230 8.77 1.98 -17.69
N ASP A 231 7.94 2.48 -16.77
CA ASP A 231 8.43 2.98 -15.47
C ASP A 231 9.06 1.86 -14.62
N TRP A 232 8.83 0.59 -14.97
CA TRP A 232 9.54 -0.54 -14.39
C TRP A 232 11.07 -0.42 -14.55
N GLU A 233 11.57 0.18 -15.65
CA GLU A 233 13.02 0.34 -15.90
C GLU A 233 13.66 1.32 -14.90
N ARG A 234 12.84 2.18 -14.29
CA ARG A 234 13.28 3.19 -13.32
C ARG A 234 13.36 2.64 -11.91
N TYR A 235 12.82 1.44 -11.64
CA TYR A 235 12.71 0.93 -10.28
C TYR A 235 14.07 0.77 -9.59
N VAL A 236 14.96 -0.06 -10.16
CA VAL A 236 16.28 -0.32 -9.56
C VAL A 236 17.12 0.96 -9.46
N PRO A 237 17.24 1.80 -10.51
CA PRO A 237 17.92 3.09 -10.38
C PRO A 237 17.31 4.00 -9.31
N GLY A 238 15.98 4.04 -9.21
CA GLY A 238 15.24 4.86 -8.24
C GLY A 238 15.53 4.44 -6.80
N VAL A 239 15.49 3.14 -6.50
CA VAL A 239 15.84 2.58 -5.18
C VAL A 239 17.31 2.88 -4.82
N ARG A 240 18.24 2.66 -5.75
CA ARG A 240 19.68 2.90 -5.53
C ARG A 240 20.00 4.35 -5.20
N ALA A 241 19.30 5.27 -5.85
CA ALA A 241 19.52 6.71 -5.70
C ALA A 241 19.10 7.25 -4.31
N VAL A 242 18.25 6.53 -3.56
CA VAL A 242 17.77 7.00 -2.26
C VAL A 242 18.93 7.12 -1.26
N THR A 243 19.04 8.28 -0.62
CA THR A 243 20.03 8.52 0.44
C THR A 243 19.43 8.37 1.84
N ALA A 244 20.28 8.23 2.85
CA ALA A 244 19.83 8.26 4.25
C ALA A 244 19.14 9.61 4.61
N ALA A 245 19.57 10.71 3.99
CA ALA A 245 18.96 12.02 4.16
C ALA A 245 17.55 12.07 3.57
N ASP A 246 17.32 11.42 2.42
CA ASP A 246 15.99 11.31 1.82
C ASP A 246 15.03 10.55 2.73
N VAL A 247 15.46 9.40 3.25
CA VAL A 247 14.67 8.59 4.20
C VAL A 247 14.29 9.43 5.43
N GLN A 248 15.25 10.14 6.02
CA GLN A 248 14.98 10.97 7.20
C GLN A 248 14.05 12.16 6.85
N ARG A 249 14.23 12.77 5.69
CA ARG A 249 13.38 13.88 5.22
C ARG A 249 11.93 13.41 5.04
N VAL A 250 11.68 12.30 4.35
CA VAL A 250 10.32 11.79 4.16
C VAL A 250 9.70 11.31 5.47
N ALA A 251 10.50 10.73 6.38
CA ALA A 251 10.03 10.41 7.73
C ALA A 251 9.50 11.65 8.46
N ARG A 252 10.21 12.77 8.39
CA ARG A 252 9.78 14.04 9.02
C ARG A 252 8.62 14.71 8.31
N THR A 253 8.53 14.54 6.99
CA THR A 253 7.50 15.19 6.16
C THR A 253 6.15 14.51 6.32
N TYR A 254 6.12 13.16 6.26
CA TYR A 254 4.85 12.43 6.17
C TYR A 254 4.45 11.75 7.47
N LEU A 255 5.39 11.29 8.31
CA LEU A 255 5.07 10.48 9.49
C LEU A 255 4.83 11.36 10.72
N THR A 256 3.94 12.35 10.58
CA THR A 256 3.61 13.33 11.64
C THR A 256 2.30 12.97 12.35
N PRO A 257 2.09 13.40 13.61
CA PRO A 257 0.82 13.19 14.30
C PRO A 257 -0.37 13.80 13.56
N ASP A 258 -0.21 14.99 12.98
CA ASP A 258 -1.29 15.68 12.26
C ASP A 258 -1.71 14.95 10.98
N ASN A 259 -0.79 14.17 10.40
CA ASN A 259 -1.04 13.34 9.23
C ASN A 259 -1.39 11.87 9.57
N ARG A 260 -1.57 11.52 10.85
CA ARG A 260 -1.77 10.14 11.31
C ARG A 260 -3.22 9.77 11.57
N THR A 261 -3.64 8.62 11.08
CA THR A 261 -4.87 7.94 11.50
C THR A 261 -4.52 6.63 12.20
N VAL A 262 -5.01 6.47 13.43
CA VAL A 262 -4.74 5.32 14.31
C VAL A 262 -5.97 4.44 14.40
N GLY A 263 -5.82 3.14 14.14
CA GLY A 263 -6.86 2.14 14.32
C GLY A 263 -6.43 1.10 15.35
N ILE A 264 -7.22 0.92 16.40
CA ILE A 264 -6.93 -0.04 17.47
C ILE A 264 -8.03 -1.09 17.53
N LEU A 265 -7.68 -2.34 17.25
CA LEU A 265 -8.53 -3.48 17.53
C LEU A 265 -8.45 -3.79 19.02
N VAL A 266 -9.60 -3.71 19.67
CA VAL A 266 -9.80 -4.08 21.08
C VAL A 266 -10.45 -5.45 21.11
N PRO A 267 -9.73 -6.50 21.54
CA PRO A 267 -10.28 -7.84 21.59
C PRO A 267 -11.48 -7.91 22.51
N GLN A 268 -12.49 -8.66 22.08
CA GLN A 268 -13.61 -9.09 22.91
C GLN A 268 -13.54 -10.61 23.04
N PRO A 269 -14.01 -11.17 24.17
CA PRO A 269 -14.26 -12.60 24.26
C PRO A 269 -15.17 -13.04 23.11
N ALA A 270 -14.99 -14.27 22.62
CA ALA A 270 -15.96 -14.86 21.71
C ALA A 270 -17.33 -14.86 22.39
N LYS A 271 -18.38 -14.49 21.66
CA LYS A 271 -19.75 -14.71 22.13
C LYS A 271 -19.99 -16.22 22.12
N GLU A 272 -20.30 -16.76 23.29
CA GLU A 272 -20.77 -18.14 23.46
C GLU A 272 -22.09 -18.39 22.70
#